data_AF-A0A2S6B175-F1
#
_entry.id   AF-A0A2S6B175-F1
#
_cell.length_a   1.000
_cell.length_b   1.000
_cell.length_c   1.000
_cell.angle_alpha   90.00
_cell.angle_beta   90.00
_cell.angle_gamma   90.00
#
_symmetry.space_group_name_H-M   'P 1'
#
loop_
_entity.id
_entity.type
_entity.pdbx_description
1 polymer ?
#
loop_
_entity_poly.entity_id
_entity_poly.type
_entity_poly.pdbx_seq_one_letter_code
_entity_poly.pdbx_strand_id
1 'polypeptide(L)'
;MQMNRWMSAAMAMSALACAGDAWAVEPFLPDLPSCARGAAPDDAGVVATPGGFMLVHPRNADLPDDYTGCKTLWVMDVDPAPWRWATLWFRNGRLLRVVSTLKGAPAPRICDMPGVALPAGYAPAPACEGLDDHPWVSLRLPSWPRACAGDAPPAACEKEPE
;
A
#
# COMPACT_ATOMS: atom_id res chain seq x y z
N MET A 1 74.85 4.13 -13.20
CA MET A 1 73.79 4.96 -12.57
C MET A 1 72.48 4.59 -13.27
N GLN A 2 71.68 3.68 -12.70
CA GLN A 2 70.48 3.97 -11.85
C GLN A 2 69.52 4.95 -12.55
N MET A 3 68.22 4.69 -12.74
CA MET A 3 67.22 4.01 -11.92
C MET A 3 65.98 3.73 -12.81
N ASN A 4 65.39 2.53 -12.82
CA ASN A 4 64.18 2.14 -12.07
C ASN A 4 62.91 2.99 -12.37
N ARG A 5 61.85 2.38 -12.95
CA ARG A 5 60.65 1.85 -12.22
C ARG A 5 59.61 3.01 -12.12
N TRP A 6 58.33 2.93 -12.48
CA TRP A 6 57.27 2.05 -12.00
C TRP A 6 56.00 2.31 -12.81
N MET A 7 55.22 1.25 -13.02
CA MET A 7 53.78 1.30 -13.28
C MET A 7 53.07 2.19 -12.26
N SER A 8 52.07 2.96 -12.70
CA SER A 8 50.98 3.39 -11.82
C SER A 8 49.68 3.25 -12.57
N ALA A 9 48.95 2.22 -12.15
CA ALA A 9 47.62 1.87 -12.55
C ALA A 9 46.66 3.03 -12.24
N ALA A 10 45.96 3.50 -13.27
CA ALA A 10 44.78 4.34 -13.05
C ALA A 10 43.67 3.44 -12.52
N MET A 11 43.46 3.47 -11.20
CA MET A 11 42.29 2.91 -10.53
C MET A 11 41.03 3.54 -11.14
N ALA A 12 40.31 2.77 -11.94
CA ALA A 12 38.92 3.05 -12.25
C ALA A 12 38.13 2.87 -10.96
N MET A 13 37.71 3.98 -10.36
CA MET A 13 36.73 3.99 -9.28
C MET A 13 35.41 3.44 -9.84
N SER A 14 35.15 2.17 -9.56
CA SER A 14 33.83 1.58 -9.69
C SER A 14 32.87 2.35 -8.78
N ALA A 15 32.06 3.22 -9.38
CA ALA A 15 30.94 3.84 -8.70
C ALA A 15 30.05 2.72 -8.14
N LEU A 16 29.86 2.71 -6.83
CA LEU A 16 28.83 1.91 -6.18
C LEU A 16 27.50 2.31 -6.80
N ALA A 17 26.95 1.43 -7.64
CA ALA A 17 25.54 1.45 -7.95
C ALA A 17 24.81 1.14 -6.64
N CYS A 18 24.23 2.16 -6.01
CA CYS A 18 23.19 1.97 -5.02
C CYS A 18 22.09 1.18 -5.72
N ALA A 19 22.07 -0.14 -5.50
CA ALA A 19 20.86 -0.93 -5.64
C ALA A 19 19.92 -0.48 -4.50
N GLY A 20 19.35 0.71 -4.64
CA GLY A 20 18.11 1.01 -3.97
C GLY A 20 17.10 0.05 -4.58
N ASP A 21 16.42 -0.72 -3.73
CA ASP A 21 15.25 -1.48 -4.13
C ASP A 21 14.37 -0.56 -4.98
N ALA A 22 14.33 -0.84 -6.28
CA ALA A 22 13.44 -0.14 -7.19
C ALA A 22 12.05 -0.68 -6.86
N TRP A 23 11.36 -0.02 -5.94
CA TRP A 23 9.93 -0.18 -5.80
C TRP A 23 9.37 0.21 -7.17
N ALA A 24 8.83 -0.79 -7.86
CA ALA A 24 8.26 -0.62 -9.18
C ALA A 24 7.37 0.63 -9.13
N VAL A 25 7.77 1.67 -9.86
CA VAL A 25 6.99 2.88 -10.02
C VAL A 25 5.74 2.44 -10.78
N GLU A 26 4.66 2.19 -10.05
CA GLU A 26 3.36 1.85 -10.64
C GLU A 26 2.89 3.07 -11.42
N PRO A 27 2.88 3.01 -12.76
CA PRO A 27 2.55 4.17 -13.54
C PRO A 27 1.03 4.38 -13.45
N PHE A 28 0.63 5.64 -13.30
CA PHE A 28 -0.70 6.16 -13.64
C PHE A 28 -1.80 6.28 -12.59
N LEU A 29 -1.46 6.23 -11.31
CA LEU A 29 -2.23 6.98 -10.32
C LEU A 29 -1.28 8.06 -9.79
N PRO A 30 -1.77 9.29 -9.51
CA PRO A 30 -0.86 10.35 -9.09
C PRO A 30 0.01 9.80 -7.97
N ASP A 31 1.32 9.96 -8.10
CA ASP A 31 2.29 9.53 -7.10
C ASP A 31 2.09 10.41 -5.88
N LEU A 32 1.04 10.08 -5.14
CA LEU A 32 0.64 10.76 -3.93
C LEU A 32 1.39 10.08 -2.79
N PRO A 33 1.87 10.85 -1.80
CA PRO A 33 2.52 10.27 -0.62
C PRO A 33 1.70 9.16 0.06
N SER A 34 0.36 9.22 -0.04
CA SER A 34 -0.54 8.17 0.45
C SER A 34 -0.38 6.82 -0.24
N CYS A 35 0.05 6.80 -1.50
CA CYS A 35 0.12 5.63 -2.39
C CYS A 35 1.47 4.92 -2.35
N ALA A 36 2.55 5.62 -1.99
CA ALA A 36 3.89 5.06 -1.88
C ALA A 36 4.12 4.23 -0.59
N ARG A 37 3.08 3.97 0.22
CA ARG A 37 3.26 3.36 1.55
C ARG A 37 3.53 1.86 1.48
N GLY A 38 4.66 1.49 2.07
CA GLY A 38 5.08 0.11 2.32
C GLY A 38 4.54 -0.48 3.61
N ALA A 39 4.95 0.12 4.73
CA ALA A 39 4.54 -0.30 6.07
C ALA A 39 3.28 0.44 6.55
N ALA A 40 2.54 -0.19 7.45
CA ALA A 40 1.39 0.43 8.11
C ALA A 40 1.86 1.54 9.08
N PRO A 41 1.39 2.78 8.93
CA PRO A 41 1.78 3.88 9.82
C PRO A 41 1.13 3.74 11.21
N ASP A 42 1.68 4.44 12.20
CA ASP A 42 1.25 4.35 13.60
C ASP A 42 -0.17 4.90 13.83
N ASP A 43 -0.61 5.81 12.98
CA ASP A 43 -1.95 6.41 12.98
C ASP A 43 -2.99 5.60 12.18
N ALA A 44 -2.64 4.42 11.67
CA ALA A 44 -3.59 3.53 11.01
C ALA A 44 -4.79 3.18 11.91
N GLY A 45 -5.95 2.94 11.31
CA GLY A 45 -7.09 2.35 12.00
C GLY A 45 -6.92 0.84 12.13
N VAL A 46 -7.66 0.26 13.06
CA VAL A 46 -7.83 -1.20 13.18
C VAL A 46 -9.25 -1.59 12.80
N VAL A 47 -9.37 -2.65 12.00
CA VAL A 47 -10.64 -3.26 11.61
C VAL A 47 -10.66 -4.69 12.16
N ALA A 48 -11.69 -5.03 12.92
CA ALA A 48 -11.87 -6.37 13.43
C ALA A 48 -12.30 -7.32 12.31
N THR A 49 -11.71 -8.51 12.28
CA THR A 49 -12.05 -9.60 11.37
C THR A 49 -12.32 -10.88 12.17
N PRO A 50 -13.03 -11.88 11.60
CA PRO A 50 -13.19 -13.17 12.27
C PRO A 50 -11.86 -13.87 12.63
N GLY A 51 -10.76 -13.53 11.95
CA GLY A 51 -9.43 -14.15 12.14
C GLY A 51 -8.41 -13.28 12.87
N GLY A 52 -8.81 -12.14 13.45
CA GLY A 52 -7.89 -11.19 14.08
C GLY A 52 -8.18 -9.76 13.61
N PHE A 53 -7.14 -8.98 13.34
CA PHE A 53 -7.30 -7.59 12.93
C PHE A 53 -6.61 -7.28 11.61
N MET A 54 -7.13 -6.27 10.93
CA MET A 54 -6.48 -5.61 9.82
C MET A 54 -6.19 -4.16 10.17
N LEU A 55 -5.13 -3.61 9.59
CA LEU A 55 -4.85 -2.19 9.65
C LEU A 55 -5.36 -1.52 8.38
N VAL A 56 -5.90 -0.32 8.51
CA VAL A 56 -6.40 0.51 7.41
C VAL A 56 -5.83 1.92 7.52
N HIS A 57 -5.36 2.48 6.41
CA HIS A 57 -4.96 3.88 6.37
C HIS A 57 -5.29 4.49 5.00
N PRO A 58 -5.79 5.74 4.94
CA PRO A 58 -6.16 6.59 6.08
C PRO A 58 -7.44 6.08 6.78
N ARG A 59 -7.73 6.60 7.97
CA ARG A 59 -8.97 6.33 8.71
C ARG A 59 -10.12 7.17 8.17
N ASN A 60 -11.36 6.79 8.50
CA ASN A 60 -12.55 7.51 8.05
C ASN A 60 -12.59 8.97 8.54
N ALA A 61 -12.03 9.24 9.72
CA ALA A 61 -11.94 10.59 10.28
C ALA A 61 -11.06 11.53 9.44
N ASP A 62 -10.11 10.98 8.68
CA ASP A 62 -9.16 11.75 7.87
C ASP A 62 -9.54 11.78 6.38
N LEU A 63 -10.70 11.20 6.02
CA LEU A 63 -11.18 11.07 4.66
C LEU A 63 -12.26 12.12 4.33
N PRO A 64 -11.97 13.08 3.43
CA PRO A 64 -13.01 13.92 2.84
C PRO A 64 -13.87 13.10 1.87
N ASP A 65 -15.11 13.53 1.60
CA ASP A 65 -16.03 12.79 0.73
C ASP A 65 -15.56 12.74 -0.73
N ASP A 66 -14.81 13.75 -1.19
CA ASP A 66 -14.22 13.84 -2.52
C ASP A 66 -12.78 13.30 -2.57
N TYR A 67 -12.42 12.42 -1.64
CA TYR A 67 -11.06 11.90 -1.52
C TYR A 67 -10.47 11.41 -2.84
N THR A 68 -9.27 11.89 -3.11
CA THR A 68 -8.42 11.42 -4.21
C THR A 68 -7.08 11.00 -3.61
N GLY A 69 -6.79 9.70 -3.70
CA GLY A 69 -5.63 9.13 -3.04
C GLY A 69 -5.74 7.62 -2.88
N CYS A 70 -4.86 7.06 -2.05
CA CYS A 70 -4.85 5.64 -1.76
C CYS A 70 -5.40 5.34 -0.37
N LYS A 71 -6.15 4.25 -0.26
CA LYS A 71 -6.37 3.55 0.99
C LYS A 71 -5.64 2.22 0.93
N THR A 72 -4.94 1.87 2.00
CA THR A 72 -4.14 0.65 2.05
C THR A 72 -4.60 -0.19 3.23
N LEU A 73 -4.64 -1.50 3.01
CA LEU A 73 -5.02 -2.51 3.98
C LEU A 73 -3.82 -3.42 4.26
N TRP A 74 -3.53 -3.64 5.53
CA TRP A 74 -2.53 -4.60 5.97
C TRP A 74 -3.19 -5.66 6.84
N VAL A 75 -2.76 -6.90 6.68
CA VAL A 75 -3.15 -7.98 7.59
C VAL A 75 -2.19 -7.94 8.76
N MET A 76 -2.72 -7.88 9.99
CA MET A 76 -1.90 -8.13 11.16
C MET A 76 -1.67 -9.64 11.25
N ASP A 77 -0.41 -10.04 11.18
CA ASP A 77 0.05 -11.39 11.50
C ASP A 77 0.82 -11.31 12.83
N VAL A 78 0.82 -12.40 13.61
CA VAL A 78 1.42 -12.40 14.97
C VAL A 78 2.95 -12.35 14.89
N ASP A 79 3.50 -12.96 13.85
CA ASP A 79 4.90 -12.92 13.42
C ASP A 79 4.96 -13.59 12.03
N PRO A 80 5.27 -12.88 10.93
CA PRO A 80 5.99 -11.61 10.82
C PRO A 80 5.13 -10.33 10.95
N ALA A 81 5.79 -9.17 10.88
CA ALA A 81 5.20 -7.84 10.86
C ALA A 81 4.02 -7.70 9.86
N PRO A 82 3.07 -6.76 10.09
CA PRO A 82 1.91 -6.59 9.23
C PRO A 82 2.30 -6.45 7.76
N TRP A 83 1.68 -7.26 6.91
CA TRP A 83 1.99 -7.28 5.49
C TRP A 83 0.86 -6.63 4.68
N ARG A 84 1.24 -5.91 3.63
CA ARG A 84 0.30 -5.16 2.79
C ARG A 84 -0.53 -6.12 1.96
N TRP A 85 -1.83 -6.18 2.24
CA TRP A 85 -2.77 -7.02 1.51
C TRP A 85 -3.29 -6.33 0.26
N ALA A 86 -3.71 -5.07 0.37
CA ALA A 86 -4.27 -4.36 -0.77
C ALA A 86 -4.02 -2.85 -0.71
N THR A 87 -3.87 -2.26 -1.89
CA THR A 87 -3.97 -0.81 -2.10
C THR A 87 -5.19 -0.55 -2.98
N LEU A 88 -5.96 0.46 -2.59
CA LEU A 88 -7.20 0.89 -3.24
C LEU A 88 -7.05 2.33 -3.67
N TRP A 89 -7.32 2.63 -4.94
CA TRP A 89 -7.19 3.97 -5.48
C TRP A 89 -8.54 4.61 -5.68
N PHE A 90 -8.67 5.81 -5.12
CA PHE A 90 -9.88 6.62 -5.19
C PHE A 90 -9.63 7.90 -5.95
N ARG A 91 -10.67 8.37 -6.66
CA ARG A 91 -10.73 9.69 -7.27
C ARG A 91 -12.11 10.27 -7.05
N ASN A 92 -12.18 11.46 -6.46
CA ASN A 92 -13.44 12.11 -6.09
C ASN A 92 -14.39 11.16 -5.34
N GLY A 93 -13.84 10.38 -4.39
CA GLY A 93 -14.57 9.40 -3.60
C GLY A 93 -14.92 8.08 -4.31
N ARG A 94 -14.61 7.91 -5.60
CA ARG A 94 -14.91 6.70 -6.37
C ARG A 94 -13.71 5.78 -6.50
N LEU A 95 -13.91 4.48 -6.25
CA LEU A 95 -12.89 3.45 -6.45
C LEU A 95 -12.58 3.29 -7.95
N LEU A 96 -11.30 3.31 -8.30
CA LEU A 96 -10.83 3.16 -9.68
C LEU A 96 -10.06 1.85 -9.90
N ARG A 97 -9.26 1.45 -8.92
CA ARG A 97 -8.37 0.30 -9.01
C ARG A 97 -8.16 -0.33 -7.65
N VAL A 98 -7.97 -1.64 -7.67
CA VAL A 98 -7.47 -2.44 -6.54
C VAL A 98 -6.24 -3.20 -6.99
N VAL A 99 -5.17 -3.09 -6.20
CA VAL A 99 -3.98 -3.94 -6.32
C VAL A 99 -3.89 -4.73 -5.04
N SER A 100 -4.10 -6.03 -5.12
CA SER A 100 -3.98 -6.94 -3.98
C SER A 100 -2.77 -7.83 -4.13
N THR A 101 -2.06 -8.03 -3.02
CA THR A 101 -1.01 -9.02 -2.89
C THR A 101 -1.60 -10.17 -2.09
N LEU A 102 -1.46 -11.40 -2.60
CA LEU A 102 -1.83 -12.60 -1.86
C LEU A 102 -0.55 -13.22 -1.30
N LYS A 103 -0.57 -13.66 -0.05
CA LYS A 103 0.56 -14.34 0.58
C LYS A 103 0.94 -15.55 -0.28
N GLY A 104 2.18 -15.58 -0.79
CA GLY A 104 2.71 -16.66 -1.64
C GLY A 104 2.36 -16.55 -3.13
N ALA A 105 1.68 -15.50 -3.60
CA ALA A 105 1.45 -15.29 -5.03
C ALA A 105 2.70 -14.74 -5.73
N PRO A 106 3.00 -15.18 -6.97
CA PRO A 106 4.19 -14.74 -7.70
C PRO A 106 4.11 -13.29 -8.18
N ALA A 107 2.90 -12.72 -8.26
CA ALA A 107 2.66 -11.34 -8.66
C ALA A 107 1.39 -10.80 -8.00
N PRO A 108 1.27 -9.47 -7.84
CA PRO A 108 0.02 -8.82 -7.41
C PRO A 108 -1.13 -9.08 -8.39
N ARG A 109 -2.36 -9.10 -7.88
CA ARG A 109 -3.58 -9.07 -8.68
C ARG A 109 -4.03 -7.62 -8.82
N ILE A 110 -4.14 -7.18 -10.07
CA ILE A 110 -4.58 -5.84 -10.43
C ILE A 110 -5.98 -5.95 -11.01
N CYS A 111 -6.87 -5.09 -10.53
CA CYS A 111 -8.25 -5.01 -10.94
C CYS A 111 -8.63 -3.57 -11.20
N ASP A 112 -9.20 -3.31 -12.37
CA ASP A 112 -9.77 -2.01 -12.73
C ASP A 112 -11.29 -2.06 -12.62
N MET A 113 -11.87 -1.00 -12.05
CA MET A 113 -13.31 -0.93 -11.87
C MET A 113 -14.03 -0.68 -13.21
N PRO A 114 -15.21 -1.28 -13.45
CA PRO A 114 -15.99 -1.04 -14.67
C PRO A 114 -16.30 0.44 -14.91
N GLY A 115 -16.31 0.87 -16.17
CA GLY A 115 -16.60 2.26 -16.54
C GLY A 115 -15.44 3.24 -16.29
N VAL A 116 -14.27 2.75 -15.91
CA VAL A 116 -13.04 3.53 -15.82
C VAL A 116 -12.25 3.34 -17.12
N ALA A 117 -12.06 4.43 -17.87
CA ALA A 117 -11.21 4.39 -19.06
C ALA A 117 -9.74 4.23 -18.65
N LEU A 118 -9.09 3.18 -19.16
CA LEU A 118 -7.65 3.00 -19.00
C LEU A 118 -6.89 3.99 -19.91
N PRO A 119 -5.74 4.52 -19.47
CA PRO A 119 -4.88 5.33 -20.34
C PRO A 119 -4.38 4.51 -21.54
N ALA A 120 -3.86 5.21 -22.56
CA ALA A 120 -3.24 4.57 -23.71
C ALA A 120 -1.98 3.77 -23.31
N GLY A 121 -1.80 2.57 -23.87
CA GLY A 121 -0.64 1.70 -23.60
C GLY A 121 -0.84 0.63 -22.52
N TYR A 122 -2.04 0.51 -21.95
CA TYR A 122 -2.38 -0.46 -20.93
C TYR A 122 -3.18 -1.62 -21.52
N ALA A 123 -2.88 -2.83 -21.06
CA ALA A 123 -3.78 -3.95 -21.28
C ALA A 123 -4.93 -3.86 -20.27
N PRO A 124 -6.19 -4.08 -20.69
CA PRO A 124 -7.28 -4.22 -19.75
C PRO A 124 -6.98 -5.36 -18.78
N ALA A 125 -6.88 -5.03 -17.49
CA ALA A 125 -6.95 -6.02 -16.43
C ALA A 125 -8.35 -6.67 -16.46
N PRO A 126 -8.51 -7.90 -15.93
CA PRO A 126 -9.85 -8.43 -15.71
C PRO A 126 -10.67 -7.40 -14.91
N ALA A 127 -11.85 -7.08 -15.44
CA ALA A 127 -12.79 -6.24 -14.72
C ALA A 127 -13.17 -6.94 -13.41
N CYS A 128 -13.15 -6.19 -12.31
CA CYS A 128 -13.44 -6.72 -10.99
C CYS A 128 -14.95 -6.73 -10.71
N GLU A 129 -15.70 -7.49 -11.51
CA GLU A 129 -17.15 -7.60 -11.39
C GLU A 129 -17.55 -8.12 -10.00
N GLY A 130 -18.44 -7.38 -9.31
CA GLY A 130 -18.90 -7.69 -7.96
C GLY A 130 -17.93 -7.30 -6.84
N LEU A 131 -16.77 -6.70 -7.16
CA LEU A 131 -15.89 -6.14 -6.14
C LEU A 131 -16.39 -4.77 -5.66
N ASP A 132 -17.09 -4.01 -6.49
CA ASP A 132 -17.60 -2.66 -6.22
C ASP A 132 -18.46 -2.57 -4.95
N ASP A 133 -19.21 -3.63 -4.64
CA ASP A 133 -20.06 -3.71 -3.45
C ASP A 133 -19.36 -4.38 -2.25
N HIS A 134 -18.10 -4.81 -2.39
CA HIS A 134 -17.41 -5.53 -1.34
C HIS A 134 -17.02 -4.57 -0.19
N PRO A 135 -17.36 -4.86 1.09
CA PRO A 135 -17.11 -3.94 2.20
C PRO A 135 -15.64 -3.52 2.36
N TRP A 136 -14.70 -4.44 2.13
CA TRP A 136 -13.26 -4.15 2.12
C TRP A 136 -12.79 -3.10 1.10
N VAL A 137 -13.56 -2.85 0.03
CA VAL A 137 -13.19 -1.86 -0.98
C VAL A 137 -13.97 -0.56 -0.92
N SER A 138 -14.88 -0.45 0.06
CA SER A 138 -15.57 0.81 0.38
C SER A 138 -14.56 1.94 0.61
N LEU A 139 -14.94 3.20 0.37
CA LEU A 139 -14.09 4.33 0.77
C LEU A 139 -13.99 4.42 2.29
N ARG A 140 -15.14 4.39 2.98
CA ARG A 140 -15.23 4.43 4.43
C ARG A 140 -15.39 3.02 4.98
N LEU A 141 -14.33 2.53 5.61
CA LEU A 141 -14.31 1.21 6.23
C LEU A 141 -14.32 1.40 7.74
N PRO A 142 -15.33 0.92 8.48
CA PRO A 142 -15.42 1.18 9.90
C PRO A 142 -14.17 0.72 10.66
N SER A 143 -13.55 1.64 11.39
CA SER A 143 -12.30 1.37 12.11
C SER A 143 -12.28 1.99 13.50
N TRP A 144 -11.43 1.44 14.36
CA TRP A 144 -11.03 2.07 15.62
C TRP A 144 -9.60 2.61 15.53
N PRO A 145 -9.11 3.41 16.50
CA PRO A 145 -7.68 3.71 16.61
C PRO A 145 -6.82 2.44 16.71
N ARG A 146 -5.60 2.45 16.14
CA ARG A 146 -4.64 1.31 16.22
C ARG A 146 -4.45 0.75 17.63
N ALA A 147 -4.46 1.62 18.64
CA ALA A 147 -4.29 1.27 20.04
C ALA A 147 -5.34 0.25 20.54
N CYS A 148 -6.47 0.11 19.86
CA CYS A 148 -7.51 -0.88 20.18
C CYS A 148 -7.11 -2.33 19.87
N ALA A 149 -6.03 -2.54 19.13
CA ALA A 149 -5.49 -3.86 18.85
C ALA A 149 -4.47 -4.35 19.91
N GLY A 150 -4.16 -3.54 20.92
CA GLY A 150 -3.17 -3.85 21.96
C GLY A 150 -3.76 -4.57 23.18
N ASP A 151 -2.87 -5.07 24.05
CA ASP A 151 -3.25 -5.86 25.24
C ASP A 151 -4.07 -5.08 26.28
N ALA A 152 -3.95 -3.74 26.28
CA ALA A 152 -4.66 -2.84 27.17
C ALA A 152 -5.36 -1.74 26.34
N PRO A 153 -6.51 -2.05 25.71
CA PRO A 153 -7.20 -1.11 24.82
C PRO A 153 -7.75 0.09 25.62
N PRO A 154 -7.64 1.32 25.09
CA PRO A 154 -8.22 2.50 25.73
C PRO A 154 -9.76 2.48 25.68
N ALA A 155 -10.42 3.27 26.53
CA ALA A 155 -11.89 3.36 26.57
C ALA A 155 -12.53 3.80 25.24
N ALA A 156 -11.78 4.45 24.34
CA ALA A 156 -12.26 4.78 23.00
C ALA A 156 -12.66 3.53 22.18
N CYS A 157 -12.12 2.36 22.51
CA CYS A 157 -12.40 1.10 21.83
C CYS A 157 -13.74 0.47 22.23
N GLU A 158 -14.39 0.97 23.27
CA GLU A 158 -15.72 0.52 23.71
C GLU A 158 -16.86 1.13 22.86
N LYS A 159 -16.55 2.18 22.10
CA LYS A 159 -17.50 2.84 21.20
C LYS A 159 -17.60 2.10 19.87
N GLU A 160 -18.66 2.38 19.13
CA GLU A 160 -18.75 1.94 17.73
C GLU A 160 -17.57 2.52 16.92
N PRO A 161 -17.05 1.74 15.95
CA PRO A 161 -16.02 2.22 15.04
C PRO A 161 -16.56 3.35 14.17
N GLU A 162 -15.70 4.30 13.81
CA GLU A 162 -16.08 5.47 13.00
C GLU A 162 -16.44 5.16 11.55
#